data_AF-A0A2J8TGZ2-F1
#
_entry.id   AF-A0A2J8TGZ2-F1
#
_cell.length_a   1.000
_cell.length_b   1.000
_cell.length_c   1.000
_cell.angle_alpha   90.00
_cell.angle_beta   90.00
_cell.angle_gamma   90.00
#
_symmetry.space_group_name_H-M   'P 1'
#
loop_
_entity.id
_entity.type
_entity.pdbx_description
1 polymer ?
#
loop_
_entity_poly.entity_id
_entity_poly.type
_entity_poly.pdbx_seq_one_letter_code
_entity_poly.pdbx_strand_id
1 'polypeptide(L)'
;MRAGPGPTVTLALVLAVAWAMELKPTAPPIFTGRPFVVAWDVPTQDCGPRLKVPLDLNAFDVQASPNEGFVNQNITIFYRDRLGLYPRFDSAGRSVHGGVPQNVSLWAHRKMLQKRVEHYI
;
A
#
# COMPACT_ATOMS: atom_id res chain seq x y z
N MET A 1 -55.69 9.64 21.18
CA MET A 1 -55.23 8.95 19.95
C MET A 1 -54.09 9.78 19.37
N ARG A 2 -52.84 9.30 19.37
CA ARG A 2 -51.73 10.06 18.77
C ARG A 2 -51.80 9.85 17.25
N ALA A 3 -51.99 10.94 16.50
CA ALA A 3 -51.86 10.91 15.06
C ALA A 3 -50.42 10.52 14.71
N GLY A 4 -50.26 9.52 13.84
CA GLY A 4 -48.95 9.11 13.35
C GLY A 4 -48.30 10.21 12.50
N PRO A 5 -47.00 10.09 12.23
CA PRO A 5 -46.30 11.01 11.32
C PRO A 5 -47.00 11.04 9.96
N GLY A 6 -47.21 12.24 9.42
CA GLY A 6 -47.82 12.44 8.11
C GLY A 6 -46.97 11.85 6.97
N PRO A 7 -47.55 11.61 5.79
CA PRO A 7 -46.92 10.88 4.68
C PRO A 7 -45.57 11.48 4.21
N THR A 8 -45.40 12.80 4.32
CA THR A 8 -44.14 13.48 4.02
C THR A 8 -43.03 13.14 5.01
N VAL A 9 -43.37 13.04 6.29
CA VAL A 9 -42.44 12.69 7.37
C VAL A 9 -42.03 11.22 7.24
N THR A 10 -42.98 10.33 6.92
CA THR A 10 -42.68 8.92 6.66
C THR A 10 -41.78 8.73 5.45
N LEU A 11 -42.04 9.45 4.34
CA LEU A 11 -41.19 9.38 3.14
C LEU A 11 -39.77 9.90 3.40
N ALA A 12 -39.64 11.03 4.11
CA ALA A 12 -38.34 11.58 4.48
C ALA A 12 -37.54 10.62 5.37
N LEU A 13 -38.21 9.95 6.33
CA LEU A 13 -37.60 8.92 7.16
C LEU A 13 -37.13 7.71 6.34
N VAL A 14 -37.94 7.24 5.38
CA VAL A 14 -37.56 6.13 4.51
C VAL A 14 -36.35 6.47 3.64
N LEU A 15 -36.29 7.67 3.06
CA LEU A 15 -35.11 8.13 2.31
C LEU A 15 -33.86 8.23 3.19
N ALA A 16 -33.99 8.81 4.38
CA ALA A 16 -32.86 8.94 5.31
C ALA A 16 -32.31 7.57 5.75
N VAL A 17 -33.19 6.59 6.00
CA VAL A 17 -32.79 5.22 6.29
C VAL A 17 -32.14 4.55 5.08
N ALA A 18 -32.67 4.74 3.87
CA ALA A 18 -32.09 4.18 2.64
C ALA A 18 -30.65 4.70 2.40
N TRP A 19 -30.40 6.00 2.59
CA TRP A 19 -29.04 6.57 2.52
C TRP A 19 -28.13 6.09 3.65
N ALA A 20 -28.67 5.88 4.85
CA ALA A 20 -27.89 5.34 5.97
C ALA A 20 -27.51 3.86 5.80
N MET A 21 -28.21 3.13 4.93
CA MET A 21 -27.92 1.73 4.58
C MET A 21 -26.95 1.57 3.42
N GLU A 22 -26.44 2.66 2.86
CA GLU A 22 -25.45 2.61 1.80
C GLU A 22 -24.12 2.11 2.37
N LEU A 23 -23.81 0.83 2.13
CA LEU A 23 -22.52 0.22 2.46
C LEU A 23 -21.42 1.11 1.86
N LYS A 24 -20.39 1.44 2.67
CA LYS A 24 -19.23 2.15 2.17
C LYS A 24 -18.69 1.41 0.93
N PRO A 25 -18.53 2.11 -0.21
CA PRO A 25 -17.95 1.49 -1.40
C PRO A 25 -16.61 0.85 -1.04
N THR A 26 -16.45 -0.43 -1.37
CA THR A 26 -15.18 -1.15 -1.26
C THR A 26 -14.73 -1.57 -2.65
N ALA A 27 -13.43 -1.58 -2.88
CA ALA A 27 -12.88 -2.21 -4.08
C ALA A 27 -13.21 -3.71 -4.09
N PRO A 28 -13.41 -4.32 -5.27
CA PRO A 28 -13.53 -5.77 -5.36
C PRO A 28 -12.24 -6.44 -4.83
N PRO A 29 -12.35 -7.68 -4.31
CA PRO A 29 -11.17 -8.42 -3.87
C PRO A 29 -10.11 -8.52 -4.96
N ILE A 30 -8.84 -8.33 -4.59
CA ILE A 30 -7.69 -8.42 -5.52
C ILE A 30 -7.61 -9.84 -6.11
N PHE A 31 -7.87 -10.87 -5.31
CA PHE A 31 -7.96 -12.26 -5.74
C PHE A 31 -9.41 -12.76 -5.64
N THR A 32 -9.86 -13.45 -6.67
CA THR A 32 -11.20 -14.05 -6.70
C THR A 32 -11.41 -14.98 -5.50
N GLY A 33 -12.51 -14.77 -4.77
CA GLY A 33 -12.86 -15.58 -3.60
C GLY A 33 -12.03 -15.31 -2.34
N ARG A 34 -11.12 -14.32 -2.34
CA ARG A 34 -10.33 -13.95 -1.15
C ARG A 34 -10.59 -12.51 -0.72
N PRO A 35 -11.60 -12.27 0.16
CA PRO A 35 -11.91 -10.92 0.63
C PRO A 35 -10.84 -10.35 1.59
N PHE A 36 -9.98 -11.21 2.14
CA PHE A 36 -8.84 -10.84 2.98
C PHE A 36 -7.58 -11.50 2.43
N VAL A 37 -6.49 -10.74 2.35
CA VAL A 37 -5.21 -11.16 1.76
C VAL A 37 -4.11 -10.98 2.78
N VAL A 38 -3.29 -12.02 2.97
CA VAL A 38 -2.09 -11.97 3.79
C VAL A 38 -0.86 -12.14 2.90
N ALA A 39 0.04 -11.16 2.96
CA ALA A 39 1.27 -11.16 2.18
C ALA A 39 2.50 -11.31 3.09
N TRP A 40 3.42 -12.17 2.66
CA TRP A 40 4.74 -12.34 3.25
C TRP A 40 5.78 -11.55 2.45
N ASP A 41 6.07 -10.32 2.88
CA ASP A 41 7.11 -9.48 2.28
C ASP A 41 8.29 -9.28 3.24
N VAL A 42 9.07 -10.35 3.44
CA VAL A 42 10.14 -10.43 4.44
C VAL A 42 11.41 -11.00 3.78
N PRO A 43 12.62 -10.46 4.05
CA PRO A 43 13.85 -10.86 3.38
C PRO A 43 14.40 -12.20 3.91
N THR A 44 13.63 -13.27 3.73
CA THR A 44 13.89 -14.61 4.27
C THR A 44 14.57 -15.57 3.30
N GLN A 45 14.99 -15.08 2.13
CA GLN A 45 15.52 -15.93 1.04
C GLN A 45 16.86 -16.57 1.41
N ASP A 46 17.57 -15.98 2.36
CA ASP A 46 18.83 -16.49 2.89
C ASP A 46 18.65 -17.54 4.00
N CYS A 47 17.46 -17.66 4.60
CA CYS A 47 17.22 -18.56 5.74
C CYS A 47 17.48 -20.04 5.38
N GLY A 48 16.95 -20.50 4.24
CA GLY A 48 17.17 -21.86 3.75
C GLY A 48 18.63 -22.14 3.35
N PRO A 49 19.18 -21.46 2.33
CA PRO A 49 20.49 -21.80 1.79
C PRO A 49 21.65 -21.49 2.76
N ARG A 50 21.61 -20.36 3.48
CA ARG A 50 22.71 -19.92 4.35
C ARG A 50 22.55 -20.39 5.79
N LEU A 51 21.36 -20.26 6.37
CA LEU A 51 21.12 -20.57 7.79
C LEU A 51 20.58 -21.98 8.04
N LYS A 52 20.24 -22.73 6.97
CA LYS A 52 19.66 -24.08 7.06
C LYS A 52 18.33 -24.12 7.82
N VAL A 53 17.57 -23.02 7.78
CA VAL A 53 16.23 -22.90 8.33
C VAL A 53 15.23 -22.78 7.18
N PRO A 54 14.63 -23.88 6.72
CA PRO A 54 13.56 -23.81 5.73
C PRO A 54 12.30 -23.20 6.34
N LEU A 55 11.58 -22.39 5.58
CA LEU A 55 10.31 -21.78 5.98
C LEU A 55 9.20 -22.27 5.06
N ASP A 56 8.09 -22.72 5.63
CA ASP A 56 6.87 -23.00 4.89
C ASP A 56 6.02 -21.72 4.80
N LEU A 57 5.86 -21.20 3.59
CA LEU A 57 5.14 -19.95 3.31
C LEU A 57 3.79 -20.18 2.61
N ASN A 58 3.30 -21.42 2.57
CA ASN A 58 2.05 -21.77 1.88
C ASN A 58 0.79 -21.18 2.53
N ALA A 59 0.88 -20.74 3.79
CA ALA A 59 -0.22 -20.07 4.48
C ALA A 59 -0.50 -18.64 3.96
N PHE A 60 0.43 -18.05 3.20
CA PHE A 60 0.32 -16.68 2.69
C PHE A 60 -0.21 -16.67 1.25
N ASP A 61 -1.08 -15.70 0.95
CA ASP A 61 -1.65 -15.51 -0.39
C ASP A 61 -0.63 -14.93 -1.37
N VAL A 62 0.34 -14.17 -0.85
CA VAL A 62 1.40 -13.54 -1.64
C VAL A 62 2.73 -13.72 -0.94
N GLN A 63 3.76 -14.07 -1.71
CA GLN A 63 5.15 -14.14 -1.24
C GLN A 63 5.98 -13.13 -2.04
N ALA A 64 6.66 -12.24 -1.34
CA ALA A 64 7.49 -11.18 -1.91
C ALA A 64 8.79 -11.03 -1.10
N SER A 65 9.69 -10.19 -1.61
CA SER A 65 10.95 -9.88 -0.95
C SER A 65 11.23 -8.39 -1.06
N PRO A 66 11.59 -7.73 0.05
CA PRO A 66 12.00 -6.34 -0.04
C PRO A 66 13.45 -6.20 -0.54
N ASN A 67 14.19 -7.29 -0.74
CA ASN A 67 15.59 -7.26 -1.17
C ASN A 67 15.74 -6.75 -2.61
N GLU A 68 16.79 -5.96 -2.87
CA GLU A 68 17.00 -5.29 -4.17
C GLU A 68 17.17 -6.24 -5.36
N GLY A 69 17.60 -7.47 -5.11
CA GLY A 69 17.76 -8.49 -6.17
C GLY A 69 16.45 -9.10 -6.65
N PHE A 70 15.32 -8.78 -6.04
CA PHE A 70 14.01 -9.34 -6.37
C PHE A 70 13.16 -8.25 -7.04
N VAL A 71 12.76 -8.52 -8.27
CA VAL A 71 12.02 -7.61 -9.16
C VAL A 71 10.82 -8.34 -9.74
N ASN A 72 9.84 -7.62 -10.29
CA ASN A 72 8.65 -8.16 -10.95
C ASN A 72 7.82 -9.07 -10.02
N GLN A 73 7.67 -8.66 -8.76
CA GLN A 73 6.93 -9.40 -7.74
C GLN A 73 5.50 -8.85 -7.60
N ASN A 74 4.60 -9.67 -7.04
CA ASN A 74 3.21 -9.25 -6.78
C ASN A 74 3.12 -8.02 -5.85
N ILE A 75 4.09 -7.85 -4.96
CA ILE A 75 4.22 -6.69 -4.06
C ILE A 75 5.66 -6.20 -4.16
N THR A 76 5.82 -4.88 -4.28
CA THR A 76 7.12 -4.20 -4.33
C THR A 76 7.13 -3.07 -3.30
N ILE A 77 8.09 -3.08 -2.37
CA ILE A 77 8.32 -1.98 -1.42
C ILE A 77 9.46 -1.07 -1.89
N PHE A 78 9.16 0.21 -2.07
CA PHE A 78 10.17 1.23 -2.32
C PHE A 78 10.56 1.93 -1.00
N TYR A 79 11.67 1.49 -0.41
CA TYR A 79 12.31 2.28 0.64
C TYR A 79 12.79 3.62 0.10
N ARG A 80 13.01 4.56 1.01
CA ARG A 80 13.46 5.91 0.72
C ARG A 80 14.61 6.00 -0.27
N ASP A 81 15.61 5.12 -0.14
CA ASP A 81 16.82 5.14 -0.96
C ASP A 81 16.57 4.52 -2.36
N ARG A 82 15.37 3.99 -2.60
CA ARG A 82 14.87 3.44 -3.87
C ARG A 82 13.72 4.24 -4.47
N LEU A 83 13.13 5.18 -3.74
CA LEU A 83 11.99 6.01 -4.18
C LEU A 83 12.47 7.34 -4.80
N GLY A 84 13.28 7.25 -5.85
CA GLY A 84 13.81 8.43 -6.54
C GLY A 84 14.90 9.17 -5.74
N LEU A 85 14.92 10.49 -5.84
CA LEU A 85 15.82 11.36 -5.08
C LEU A 85 15.11 11.86 -3.82
N TYR A 86 14.90 11.00 -2.83
CA TYR A 86 14.11 11.37 -1.65
C TYR A 86 14.87 12.33 -0.73
N PRO A 87 14.38 13.56 -0.50
CA PRO A 87 15.06 14.56 0.31
C PRO A 87 15.01 14.18 1.79
N ARG A 88 16.17 14.24 2.46
CA ARG A 88 16.30 13.88 3.88
C ARG A 88 17.55 14.47 4.51
N PHE A 89 17.59 14.50 5.84
CA PHE A 89 18.85 14.62 6.57
C PHE A 89 19.37 13.23 6.97
N ASP A 90 20.69 13.07 6.93
CA ASP A 90 21.35 11.89 7.48
C ASP A 90 21.51 11.99 9.00
N SER A 91 22.08 10.96 9.63
CA SER A 91 22.28 10.92 11.09
C SER A 91 23.25 11.98 11.60
N ALA A 92 24.07 12.58 10.73
CA ALA A 92 24.96 13.68 11.05
C ALA A 92 24.32 15.06 10.78
N GLY A 93 23.04 15.10 10.42
CA GLY A 93 22.31 16.33 10.07
C GLY A 93 22.70 16.91 8.71
N ARG A 94 23.42 16.15 7.86
CA ARG A 94 23.81 16.62 6.53
C ARG A 94 22.66 16.42 5.55
N SER A 95 22.50 17.39 4.66
CA SER A 95 21.48 17.38 3.63
C SER A 95 21.78 16.33 2.56
N VAL A 96 20.85 15.40 2.35
CA VAL A 96 20.83 14.46 1.22
C VAL A 96 19.68 14.85 0.30
N HIS A 97 19.98 14.99 -1.00
CA HIS A 97 19.04 15.45 -2.02
C HIS A 97 18.32 16.75 -1.62
N GLY A 98 19.04 17.72 -1.06
CA GLY A 98 18.47 19.01 -0.64
C GLY A 98 17.86 19.01 0.76
N GLY A 99 17.71 17.86 1.41
CA GLY A 99 17.33 17.74 2.82
C GLY A 99 15.82 17.82 3.05
N VAL A 100 15.18 18.73 2.34
CA VAL A 100 13.75 19.03 2.41
C VAL A 100 13.14 19.13 1.00
N PRO A 101 11.83 18.87 0.82
CA PRO A 101 11.19 18.83 -0.50
C PRO A 101 11.32 20.12 -1.33
N GLN A 102 11.32 21.29 -0.69
CA GLN A 102 11.47 22.57 -1.38
C GLN A 102 12.85 22.80 -2.01
N ASN A 103 13.85 22.00 -1.63
CA ASN A 103 15.23 22.17 -2.06
C ASN A 103 15.71 21.05 -3.00
N VAL A 104 14.79 20.23 -3.52
CA VAL A 104 15.09 19.18 -4.51
C VAL A 104 14.42 19.49 -5.84
N SER A 105 15.10 19.18 -6.94
CA SER A 105 14.47 19.24 -8.27
C SER A 105 13.43 18.13 -8.41
N LEU A 106 12.15 18.53 -8.49
CA LEU A 106 11.05 17.60 -8.72
C LEU A 106 11.21 16.83 -10.03
N TRP A 107 11.73 17.47 -11.07
CA TRP A 107 11.98 16.83 -12.37
C TRP A 107 13.04 15.72 -12.25
N ALA A 108 14.15 16.00 -11.57
CA ALA A 108 15.21 15.01 -11.36
C ALA A 108 14.73 13.85 -10.47
N HIS A 109 13.98 14.17 -9.40
CA HIS A 109 13.35 13.17 -8.55
C HIS A 109 12.44 12.24 -9.35
N ARG A 110 11.52 12.81 -10.16
CA ARG A 110 10.60 12.05 -11.01
C ARG A 110 11.31 11.15 -12.00
N LYS A 111 12.37 11.65 -12.68
CA LYS A 111 13.14 10.85 -13.63
C LYS A 111 13.79 9.63 -12.95
N MET A 112 14.37 9.83 -11.76
CA MET A 112 14.94 8.72 -11.00
C MET A 112 13.86 7.76 -10.48
N LEU A 113 12.74 8.29 -9.98
CA LEU A 113 11.63 7.49 -9.51
C LEU A 113 11.09 6.60 -10.62
N GLN A 114 10.85 7.14 -11.81
CA GLN A 114 10.37 6.38 -12.96
C GLN A 114 11.35 5.25 -13.32
N LYS A 115 12.65 5.55 -13.40
CA LYS A 115 13.68 4.52 -13.63
C LYS A 115 13.65 3.41 -12.59
N ARG A 116 13.38 3.74 -11.32
CA ARG A 116 13.28 2.74 -10.24
C ARG A 116 12.00 1.93 -10.36
N VAL A 117 10.86 2.56 -10.64
CA VAL A 117 9.59 1.87 -10.89
C VAL A 117 9.75 0.86 -12.01
N GLU A 118 10.27 1.28 -13.17
CA GLU A 118 10.51 0.42 -14.34
C GLU A 118 11.51 -0.72 -14.10
N HIS A 119 12.37 -0.59 -13.08
CA HIS A 119 13.33 -1.64 -12.75
C HIS A 119 12.72 -2.73 -11.86
N TYR A 120 11.82 -2.36 -10.96
CA TYR A 120 11.26 -3.27 -9.95
C TYR A 120 9.88 -3.82 -10.33
N ILE A 121 9.14 -3.17 -11.25
CA ILE A 121 7.77 -3.51 -11.68
C ILE A 121 7.74 -3.75 -13.19
#